data_AF-A0AAN7A1K5-F1
#
_entry.id   AF-A0AAN7A1K5-F1
#
_cell.length_a   1.000
_cell.length_b   1.000
_cell.length_c   1.000
_cell.angle_alpha   90.00
_cell.angle_beta   90.00
_cell.angle_gamma   90.00
#
_symmetry.space_group_name_H-M   'P 1'
#
loop_
_entity.id
_entity.type
_entity.pdbx_description
1 polymer ?
#
loop_
_entity_poly.entity_id
_entity_poly.type
_entity_poly.pdbx_seq_one_letter_code
_entity_poly.pdbx_strand_id
1 'polypeptide(L)'
;MYAKFAALAALVATASAQSVCSLTAETHPSMQWSKCTSGGSCTSVAGSITIDANWRWTHQLSSATNCYDGNKWDTSVCKDGVSCAAKCCVDGAEYSNTYGITASGNSLNLKFVQKGQYSTNIGSRTYLMENETKYQMFNLLGNEFTFDVDVSNLGCGLNGALYFVSMDADGGLSKYSGNKAGAKYGTGYCDAQCPRDLKFINGEANSEGWSSSTNDPNAGAGKYGSCCSEMDIWEANNMATAFTPHPCTTIGQLRCQGDACGGTYSSDRYSGVCDPDGCDFNSYRQGNKTFYGKGMTVDTTKKVTVVTQFYKNSAGQLSEIKRFYVQNGKIIPNSESTIPGVAGNSITQDWCDRQKAAFGDQGDFNAKGGMLQMGKALEKPMVLVMSIWDDHAVNMLWLDSTFPVDKAGVPGAERGACATTSGVPAEVEAQVPNSNVAFSNIKFGPIGSTVAGLPSDGGNGNPNPVSSSSVRPPASTSTTKPSTTSSATNPGNTSGPKAGHYAQCGGNGYNGPTVCESPYTCKKQNDWYSQCL
;
A
#
# COMPACT_ATOMS: atom_id res chain seq x y z
N MET A 1 -39.65 27.65 56.75
CA MET A 1 -38.19 27.81 56.64
C MET A 1 -37.56 26.43 56.52
N TYR A 2 -36.95 26.18 55.35
CA TYR A 2 -35.80 25.30 55.03
C TYR A 2 -35.75 23.89 55.64
N ALA A 3 -36.14 22.85 54.89
CA ALA A 3 -35.37 22.12 53.87
C ALA A 3 -34.63 20.91 54.48
N LYS A 4 -35.19 19.72 54.24
CA LYS A 4 -34.56 18.43 54.53
C LYS A 4 -33.58 18.11 53.41
N PHE A 5 -32.28 18.09 53.72
CA PHE A 5 -31.25 17.56 52.81
C PHE A 5 -31.21 16.04 52.94
N ALA A 6 -31.63 15.34 51.89
CA ALA A 6 -31.30 13.94 51.68
C ALA A 6 -29.99 13.89 50.89
N ALA A 7 -28.90 13.43 51.52
CA ALA A 7 -27.65 13.15 50.84
C ALA A 7 -27.78 11.81 50.09
N LEU A 8 -28.02 11.89 48.78
CA LEU A 8 -27.91 10.74 47.88
C LEU A 8 -26.43 10.55 47.56
N ALA A 9 -25.77 9.60 48.23
CA ALA A 9 -24.43 9.17 47.87
C ALA A 9 -24.52 8.37 46.56
N ALA A 10 -24.39 9.06 45.43
CA ALA A 10 -24.15 8.42 44.15
C ALA A 10 -22.72 7.86 44.14
N LEU A 11 -22.58 6.56 44.37
CA LEU A 11 -21.38 5.81 44.02
C LEU A 11 -21.23 5.86 42.50
N VAL A 12 -20.51 6.85 42.00
CA VAL A 12 -20.01 6.86 40.63
C VAL A 12 -18.94 5.78 40.57
N ALA A 13 -19.29 4.60 40.05
CA ALA A 13 -18.30 3.63 39.62
C ALA A 13 -17.48 4.30 38.50
N THR A 14 -16.25 4.69 38.80
CA THR A 14 -15.33 5.22 37.79
C THR A 14 -15.02 4.10 36.81
N ALA A 15 -15.62 4.16 35.63
CA ALA A 15 -15.30 3.27 34.53
C ALA A 15 -13.79 3.36 34.24
N SER A 16 -13.14 2.20 34.32
CA SER A 16 -11.70 1.99 34.25
C SER A 16 -11.23 1.94 32.79
N ALA A 17 -10.11 2.60 32.41
CA ALA A 17 -9.77 2.82 31.00
C ALA A 17 -8.27 2.95 30.67
N GLN A 18 -7.84 2.40 29.51
CA GLN A 18 -6.60 2.70 28.77
C GLN A 18 -6.45 4.21 28.68
N SER A 19 -5.47 4.72 29.40
CA SER A 19 -5.30 6.14 29.62
C SER A 19 -4.18 6.72 28.75
N VAL A 20 -4.02 8.04 28.80
CA VAL A 20 -2.98 8.78 28.09
C VAL A 20 -1.94 9.24 29.10
N CYS A 21 -0.68 9.07 28.76
CA CYS A 21 0.43 9.72 29.46
C CYS A 21 1.11 10.73 28.54
N SER A 22 1.93 11.59 29.15
CA SER A 22 2.58 12.71 28.48
C SER A 22 4.01 12.91 28.99
N LEU A 23 4.72 11.83 29.33
CA LEU A 23 6.14 11.89 29.63
C LEU A 23 6.92 12.29 28.36
N THR A 24 6.40 11.93 27.19
CA THR A 24 6.79 12.42 25.86
C THR A 24 5.63 13.22 25.28
N ALA A 25 5.91 14.39 24.70
CA ALA A 25 4.88 15.18 24.05
C ALA A 25 4.45 14.54 22.72
N GLU A 26 3.15 14.38 22.50
CA GLU A 26 2.63 13.89 21.21
C GLU A 26 2.45 15.05 20.23
N THR A 27 3.33 15.12 19.22
CA THR A 27 3.27 16.12 18.14
C THR A 27 3.25 15.41 16.78
N HIS A 28 2.09 15.37 16.13
CA HIS A 28 1.92 14.72 14.82
C HIS A 28 2.75 15.42 13.74
N PRO A 29 3.63 14.71 13.00
CA PRO A 29 4.31 15.27 11.83
C PRO A 29 3.29 15.75 10.78
N SER A 30 3.48 16.96 10.27
CA SER A 30 2.54 17.52 9.29
C SER A 30 2.71 16.87 7.91
N MET A 31 1.59 16.58 7.25
CA MET A 31 1.56 16.03 5.90
C MET A 31 0.34 16.56 5.16
N GLN A 32 0.56 17.34 4.12
CA GLN A 32 -0.48 17.85 3.25
C GLN A 32 -0.91 16.80 2.23
N TRP A 33 -2.18 16.85 1.84
CA TRP A 33 -2.75 16.08 0.73
C TRP A 33 -3.65 16.97 -0.11
N SER A 34 -4.21 16.46 -1.21
CA SER A 34 -5.01 17.25 -2.15
C SER A 34 -6.40 16.68 -2.34
N LYS A 35 -7.43 17.51 -2.14
CA LYS A 35 -8.81 17.19 -2.51
C LYS A 35 -9.10 17.73 -3.90
N CYS A 36 -9.43 16.85 -4.84
CA CYS A 36 -9.69 17.20 -6.23
C CYS A 36 -11.19 17.19 -6.55
N THR A 37 -11.58 18.01 -7.52
CA THR A 37 -12.94 18.07 -8.09
C THR A 37 -12.92 17.71 -9.58
N SER A 38 -14.09 17.37 -10.13
CA SER A 38 -14.23 17.12 -11.57
C SER A 38 -13.65 18.28 -12.39
N GLY A 39 -12.89 17.96 -13.44
CA GLY A 39 -12.13 18.93 -14.22
C GLY A 39 -10.67 19.13 -13.77
N GLY A 40 -10.25 18.47 -12.68
CA GLY A 40 -8.83 18.36 -12.31
C GLY A 40 -8.31 19.46 -11.38
N SER A 41 -9.18 20.34 -10.88
CA SER A 41 -8.81 21.33 -9.87
C SER A 41 -8.63 20.63 -8.52
N CYS A 42 -7.53 20.92 -7.82
CA CYS A 42 -7.25 20.35 -6.50
C CYS A 42 -6.92 21.44 -5.49
N THR A 43 -7.43 21.28 -4.27
CA THR A 43 -7.14 22.15 -3.12
C THR A 43 -6.26 21.41 -2.14
N SER A 44 -5.19 22.06 -1.67
CA SER A 44 -4.35 21.51 -0.59
C SER A 44 -5.14 21.45 0.72
N VAL A 45 -5.06 20.32 1.39
CA VAL A 45 -5.64 20.06 2.70
C VAL A 45 -4.50 19.82 3.68
N ALA A 46 -4.48 20.60 4.76
CA ALA A 46 -3.56 20.36 5.86
C ALA A 46 -3.97 19.09 6.60
N GLY A 47 -3.04 18.14 6.72
CA GLY A 47 -3.18 16.95 7.54
C GLY A 47 -1.93 16.75 8.39
N SER A 48 -1.95 15.69 9.18
CA SER A 48 -0.78 15.23 9.93
C SER A 48 -0.82 13.72 10.07
N ILE A 49 0.23 13.12 10.62
CA ILE A 49 0.37 11.67 10.75
C ILE A 49 0.49 11.28 12.22
N THR A 50 -0.18 10.20 12.62
CA THR A 50 0.04 9.55 13.92
C THR A 50 0.56 8.13 13.74
N ILE A 51 1.46 7.69 14.62
CA ILE A 51 1.88 6.28 14.68
C ILE A 51 0.87 5.45 15.46
N ASP A 52 0.69 4.20 15.04
CA ASP A 52 -0.15 3.20 15.68
C ASP A 52 0.25 2.92 17.14
N ALA A 53 -0.75 2.65 17.97
CA ALA A 53 -0.59 2.45 19.41
C ALA A 53 0.29 1.24 19.78
N ASN A 54 0.43 0.24 18.91
CA ASN A 54 1.23 -0.95 19.18
C ASN A 54 2.75 -0.64 19.20
N TRP A 55 3.20 0.39 18.50
CA TRP A 55 4.60 0.84 18.55
C TRP A 55 4.90 1.73 19.75
N ARG A 56 3.87 2.34 20.34
CA ARG A 56 4.06 3.30 21.44
C ARG A 56 4.53 2.62 22.70
N TRP A 57 5.30 3.38 23.48
CA TRP A 57 5.64 3.03 24.83
C TRP A 57 4.36 2.84 25.66
N THR A 58 4.25 1.70 26.36
CA THR A 58 3.12 1.36 27.21
C THR A 58 3.59 1.18 28.66
N HIS A 59 3.24 2.12 29.53
CA HIS A 59 3.71 2.15 30.92
C HIS A 59 2.59 2.48 31.90
N GLN A 60 2.90 2.40 33.19
CA GLN A 60 1.94 2.68 34.26
C GLN A 60 1.59 4.18 34.34
N LEU A 61 0.37 4.52 34.77
CA LEU A 61 -0.05 5.93 34.90
C LEU A 61 0.77 6.75 35.91
N SER A 62 1.25 6.09 36.95
CA SER A 62 1.93 6.73 38.08
C SER A 62 3.45 6.73 37.97
N SER A 63 4.05 6.06 36.97
CA SER A 63 5.49 5.92 36.84
C SER A 63 5.93 5.55 35.42
N ALA A 64 7.24 5.64 35.15
CA ALA A 64 7.85 5.14 33.92
C ALA A 64 8.02 3.60 33.89
N THR A 65 7.37 2.86 34.78
CA THR A 65 7.48 1.39 34.80
C THR A 65 6.63 0.80 33.67
N ASN A 66 7.25 -0.03 32.82
CA ASN A 66 6.58 -0.63 31.67
C ASN A 66 5.42 -1.54 32.11
N CYS A 67 4.27 -1.40 31.43
CA CYS A 67 3.21 -2.40 31.47
C CYS A 67 3.46 -3.52 30.46
N TYR A 68 4.18 -3.19 29.38
CA TYR A 68 4.59 -4.11 28.33
C TYR A 68 6.05 -3.83 27.96
N ASP A 69 6.89 -4.86 27.96
CA ASP A 69 8.32 -4.76 27.65
C ASP A 69 8.79 -6.00 26.86
N GLY A 70 9.60 -5.77 25.83
CA GLY A 70 9.90 -6.79 24.81
C GLY A 70 8.61 -7.36 24.24
N ASN A 71 8.32 -8.63 24.52
CA ASN A 71 7.12 -9.32 24.07
C ASN A 71 6.21 -9.81 25.21
N LYS A 72 6.26 -9.15 26.38
CA LYS A 72 5.52 -9.57 27.59
C LYS A 72 4.82 -8.43 28.30
N TRP A 73 3.64 -8.71 28.82
CA TRP A 73 2.97 -7.88 29.81
C TRP A 73 3.53 -8.10 31.21
N ASP A 74 3.61 -7.05 32.02
CA ASP A 74 3.84 -7.17 33.47
C ASP A 74 2.57 -7.68 34.15
N THR A 75 2.55 -8.98 34.44
CA THR A 75 1.39 -9.65 35.07
C THR A 75 1.11 -9.20 36.50
N SER A 76 2.03 -8.49 37.15
CA SER A 76 1.77 -7.89 38.48
C SER A 76 0.81 -6.71 38.38
N VAL A 77 0.82 -6.00 37.24
CA VAL A 77 -0.07 -4.87 36.90
C VAL A 77 -1.28 -5.38 36.14
N CYS A 78 -1.03 -6.16 35.09
CA CYS A 78 -1.98 -6.60 34.07
C CYS A 78 -2.48 -8.02 34.35
N LYS A 79 -3.48 -8.12 35.23
CA LYS A 79 -4.11 -9.40 35.59
C LYS A 79 -5.26 -9.80 34.66
N ASP A 80 -5.95 -8.79 34.12
CA ASP A 80 -7.04 -8.90 33.17
C ASP A 80 -7.03 -7.67 32.25
N GLY A 81 -7.73 -7.74 31.12
CA GLY A 81 -7.69 -6.69 30.11
C GLY A 81 -8.21 -5.33 30.61
N VAL A 82 -9.28 -5.33 31.41
CA VAL A 82 -9.91 -4.10 31.92
C VAL A 82 -9.02 -3.44 32.96
N SER A 83 -8.51 -4.19 33.93
CA SER A 83 -7.67 -3.64 35.01
C SER A 83 -6.28 -3.22 34.52
N CYS A 84 -5.74 -3.91 33.52
CA CYS A 84 -4.51 -3.52 32.85
C CYS A 84 -4.69 -2.19 32.10
N ALA A 85 -5.73 -2.07 31.27
CA ALA A 85 -6.05 -0.82 30.60
C ALA A 85 -6.20 0.34 31.60
N ALA A 86 -6.87 0.12 32.73
CA ALA A 86 -7.05 1.12 33.78
C ALA A 86 -5.77 1.67 34.42
N LYS A 87 -4.68 0.89 34.40
CA LYS A 87 -3.43 1.21 35.10
C LYS A 87 -2.31 1.59 34.14
N CYS A 88 -2.53 1.42 32.85
CA CYS A 88 -1.54 1.62 31.82
C CYS A 88 -1.98 2.71 30.84
N CYS A 89 -1.00 3.34 30.23
CA CYS A 89 -1.19 4.35 29.20
C CYS A 89 -0.28 4.08 28.02
N VAL A 90 -0.68 4.63 26.87
CA VAL A 90 0.23 4.92 25.77
C VAL A 90 0.71 6.37 25.90
N ASP A 91 1.95 6.63 25.49
CA ASP A 91 2.58 7.95 25.59
C ASP A 91 2.88 8.54 24.18
N GLY A 92 3.41 9.76 24.13
CA GLY A 92 3.83 10.42 22.91
C GLY A 92 4.97 9.70 22.18
N ALA A 93 5.20 10.11 20.93
CA ALA A 93 6.19 9.49 20.05
C ALA A 93 7.25 10.48 19.56
N GLU A 94 8.52 10.13 19.74
CA GLU A 94 9.67 10.77 19.08
C GLU A 94 9.82 10.23 17.64
N TYR A 95 8.93 10.68 16.74
CA TYR A 95 8.75 10.15 15.38
C TYR A 95 10.06 9.89 14.60
N SER A 96 10.92 10.89 14.48
CA SER A 96 12.16 10.76 13.69
C SER A 96 13.20 9.92 14.40
N ASN A 97 13.51 10.27 15.66
CA ASN A 97 14.66 9.70 16.37
C ASN A 97 14.44 8.25 16.79
N THR A 98 13.22 7.89 17.18
CA THR A 98 12.88 6.54 17.66
C THR A 98 12.31 5.66 16.56
N TYR A 99 11.44 6.20 15.70
CA TYR A 99 10.70 5.39 14.72
C TYR A 99 11.16 5.58 13.28
N GLY A 100 12.06 6.53 12.99
CA GLY A 100 12.52 6.79 11.62
C GLY A 100 11.42 7.33 10.71
N ILE A 101 10.40 7.99 11.29
CA ILE A 101 9.28 8.59 10.58
C ILE A 101 9.56 10.07 10.39
N THR A 102 9.57 10.52 9.12
CA THR A 102 9.74 11.93 8.79
C THR A 102 8.68 12.36 7.77
N ALA A 103 8.13 13.57 7.95
CA ALA A 103 7.17 14.15 7.02
C ALA A 103 7.54 15.60 6.71
N SER A 104 7.34 16.00 5.46
CA SER A 104 7.58 17.37 5.00
C SER A 104 6.73 17.67 3.77
N GLY A 105 6.04 18.81 3.79
CA GLY A 105 5.12 19.20 2.73
C GLY A 105 4.03 18.14 2.54
N ASN A 106 4.04 17.45 1.41
CA ASN A 106 3.09 16.38 1.07
C ASN A 106 3.73 14.99 1.05
N SER A 107 4.89 14.80 1.70
CA SER A 107 5.65 13.55 1.68
C SER A 107 5.84 13.00 3.09
N LEU A 108 5.72 11.68 3.22
CA LEU A 108 6.01 10.86 4.39
C LEU A 108 7.08 9.83 3.99
N ASN A 109 8.14 9.72 4.78
CA ASN A 109 9.16 8.70 4.63
C ASN A 109 9.18 7.82 5.90
N LEU A 110 9.08 6.51 5.68
CA LEU A 110 9.09 5.48 6.71
C LEU A 110 10.35 4.63 6.54
N LYS A 111 11.25 4.70 7.52
CA LYS A 111 12.44 3.85 7.58
C LYS A 111 12.11 2.50 8.23
N PHE A 112 12.75 1.44 7.76
CA PHE A 112 12.52 0.09 8.24
C PHE A 112 13.09 -0.13 9.65
N VAL A 113 14.41 0.04 9.84
CA VAL A 113 15.05 -0.12 11.16
C VAL A 113 15.60 1.20 11.66
N GLN A 114 15.19 1.60 12.87
CA GLN A 114 15.69 2.79 13.54
C GLN A 114 16.36 2.43 14.87
N LYS A 115 17.69 2.53 14.90
CA LYS A 115 18.51 2.28 16.10
C LYS A 115 18.64 3.58 16.90
N GLY A 116 18.02 3.62 18.07
CA GLY A 116 18.20 4.67 19.07
C GLY A 116 19.33 4.34 20.04
N GLN A 117 19.49 5.18 21.07
CA GLN A 117 20.51 4.97 22.10
C GLN A 117 20.24 3.73 22.97
N TYR A 118 18.97 3.40 23.21
CA TYR A 118 18.54 2.38 24.18
C TYR A 118 17.65 1.28 23.58
N SER A 119 17.22 1.44 22.33
CA SER A 119 16.27 0.53 21.67
C SER A 119 16.50 0.50 20.16
N THR A 120 15.96 -0.53 19.51
CA THR A 120 15.89 -0.63 18.06
C THR A 120 14.43 -0.83 17.66
N ASN A 121 13.90 0.10 16.89
CA ASN A 121 12.57 0.01 16.31
C ASN A 121 12.62 -0.72 14.96
N ILE A 122 11.65 -1.60 14.72
CA ILE A 122 11.44 -2.29 13.44
C ILE A 122 10.05 -1.92 12.90
N GLY A 123 10.02 -1.47 11.65
CA GLY A 123 8.81 -1.10 10.95
C GLY A 123 8.07 0.11 11.53
N SER A 124 6.95 0.45 10.91
CA SER A 124 5.96 1.38 11.47
C SER A 124 4.63 1.25 10.75
N ARG A 125 3.54 1.54 11.45
CA ARG A 125 2.20 1.75 10.87
C ARG A 125 1.68 3.12 11.29
N THR A 126 1.16 3.87 10.33
CA THR A 126 0.77 5.26 10.53
C THR A 126 -0.58 5.58 9.89
N TYR A 127 -1.27 6.58 10.44
CA TYR A 127 -2.59 7.00 9.98
C TYR A 127 -2.61 8.48 9.62
N LEU A 128 -3.32 8.83 8.55
CA LEU A 128 -3.57 10.23 8.20
C LEU A 128 -4.63 10.83 9.15
N MET A 129 -4.35 12.02 9.67
CA MET A 129 -5.18 12.75 10.62
C MET A 129 -5.83 13.97 9.96
N GLU A 130 -7.13 14.16 10.20
CA GLU A 130 -7.85 15.39 9.84
C GLU A 130 -7.51 16.52 10.82
N ASN A 131 -7.40 16.17 12.10
CA ASN A 131 -7.02 17.05 13.21
C ASN A 131 -6.41 16.21 14.33
N GLU A 132 -6.02 16.83 15.45
CA GLU A 132 -5.33 16.14 16.56
C GLU A 132 -6.07 14.91 17.12
N THR A 133 -7.38 14.80 16.94
CA THR A 133 -8.21 13.78 17.62
C THR A 133 -9.03 12.90 16.69
N LYS A 134 -8.90 13.08 15.37
CA LYS A 134 -9.65 12.31 14.38
C LYS A 134 -8.78 11.94 13.18
N TYR A 135 -8.89 10.68 12.78
CA TYR A 135 -8.38 10.24 11.49
C TYR A 135 -9.07 10.97 10.35
N GLN A 136 -8.32 11.20 9.27
CA GLN A 136 -8.89 11.62 8.00
C GLN A 136 -9.62 10.43 7.38
N MET A 137 -10.93 10.60 7.19
CA MET A 137 -11.78 9.57 6.61
C MET A 137 -11.97 9.76 5.10
N PHE A 138 -12.11 8.65 4.39
CA PHE A 138 -12.34 8.60 2.94
C PHE A 138 -13.48 7.65 2.60
N ASN A 139 -14.40 8.09 1.72
CA ASN A 139 -15.43 7.23 1.13
C ASN A 139 -15.01 6.94 -0.32
N LEU A 140 -14.46 5.77 -0.58
CA LEU A 140 -13.77 5.46 -1.82
C LEU A 140 -14.70 5.11 -2.99
N LEU A 141 -15.89 4.57 -2.71
CA LEU A 141 -16.79 4.06 -3.75
C LEU A 141 -17.28 5.18 -4.70
N GLY A 142 -16.98 5.05 -5.99
CA GLY A 142 -17.27 6.04 -7.03
C GLY A 142 -16.20 7.13 -7.16
N ASN A 143 -15.09 7.03 -6.45
CA ASN A 143 -14.00 8.00 -6.44
C ASN A 143 -12.68 7.39 -6.96
N GLU A 144 -11.67 8.24 -7.00
CA GLU A 144 -10.29 7.95 -7.39
C GLU A 144 -9.34 8.39 -6.28
N PHE A 145 -8.46 7.48 -5.88
CA PHE A 145 -7.37 7.73 -4.94
C PHE A 145 -6.03 7.55 -5.64
N THR A 146 -5.17 8.56 -5.50
CA THR A 146 -3.89 8.64 -6.19
C THR A 146 -2.80 9.09 -5.23
N PHE A 147 -1.61 8.56 -5.40
CA PHE A 147 -0.42 8.98 -4.65
C PHE A 147 0.84 8.71 -5.48
N ASP A 148 1.93 9.35 -5.10
CA ASP A 148 3.26 9.02 -5.58
C ASP A 148 4.00 8.17 -4.53
N VAL A 149 4.75 7.18 -4.98
CA VAL A 149 5.55 6.32 -4.11
C VAL A 149 6.95 6.10 -4.65
N ASP A 150 7.93 6.08 -3.76
CA ASP A 150 9.29 5.62 -4.03
C ASP A 150 9.57 4.36 -3.20
N VAL A 151 9.68 3.23 -3.90
CA VAL A 151 10.05 1.92 -3.33
C VAL A 151 11.48 1.51 -3.72
N SER A 152 12.27 2.40 -4.31
CA SER A 152 13.57 2.04 -4.88
C SER A 152 14.52 1.39 -3.87
N ASN A 153 14.42 1.81 -2.60
CA ASN A 153 15.20 1.31 -1.47
C ASN A 153 14.47 0.23 -0.63
N LEU A 154 13.45 -0.42 -1.19
CA LEU A 154 12.65 -1.43 -0.51
C LEU A 154 12.74 -2.76 -1.27
N GLY A 155 13.52 -3.72 -0.76
CA GLY A 155 13.82 -4.98 -1.47
C GLY A 155 12.90 -6.16 -1.10
N CYS A 156 13.30 -7.36 -1.53
CA CYS A 156 12.64 -8.62 -1.19
C CYS A 156 12.42 -8.78 0.32
N GLY A 157 11.28 -9.32 0.71
CA GLY A 157 10.95 -9.58 2.12
C GLY A 157 10.36 -8.40 2.88
N LEU A 158 10.34 -7.21 2.29
CA LEU A 158 9.74 -6.01 2.88
C LEU A 158 8.48 -5.62 2.13
N ASN A 159 7.57 -4.91 2.81
CA ASN A 159 6.37 -4.34 2.23
C ASN A 159 6.18 -2.91 2.72
N GLY A 160 6.08 -1.98 1.78
CA GLY A 160 5.72 -0.60 1.99
C GLY A 160 4.28 -0.45 1.57
N ALA A 161 3.36 -0.54 2.54
CA ALA A 161 1.95 -0.63 2.25
C ALA A 161 1.24 0.73 2.39
N LEU A 162 0.28 0.99 1.50
CA LEU A 162 -0.69 2.06 1.61
C LEU A 162 -2.07 1.46 1.34
N TYR A 163 -2.96 1.55 2.31
CA TYR A 163 -4.22 0.81 2.31
C TYR A 163 -5.29 1.51 3.14
N PHE A 164 -6.50 0.98 3.08
CA PHE A 164 -7.65 1.50 3.81
C PHE A 164 -8.31 0.44 4.65
N VAL A 165 -8.67 0.80 5.89
CA VAL A 165 -9.40 -0.08 6.79
C VAL A 165 -10.61 0.63 7.40
N SER A 166 -11.64 -0.14 7.74
CA SER A 166 -12.90 0.39 8.28
C SER A 166 -12.86 0.64 9.80
N MET A 167 -11.82 1.36 10.25
CA MET A 167 -11.66 1.84 11.62
C MET A 167 -12.61 2.99 11.93
N ASP A 168 -12.87 3.24 13.22
CA ASP A 168 -13.59 4.43 13.67
C ASP A 168 -12.72 5.68 13.61
N ALA A 169 -13.30 6.80 13.19
CA ALA A 169 -12.59 8.07 13.03
C ALA A 169 -11.91 8.59 14.31
N ASP A 170 -12.45 8.24 15.49
CA ASP A 170 -11.91 8.61 16.79
C ASP A 170 -11.06 7.49 17.43
N GLY A 171 -10.72 6.44 16.68
CA GLY A 171 -10.00 5.27 17.18
C GLY A 171 -10.79 4.42 18.17
N GLY A 172 -12.13 4.55 18.18
CA GLY A 172 -13.05 3.83 19.06
C GLY A 172 -13.30 4.53 20.39
N LEU A 173 -12.83 5.78 20.56
CA LEU A 173 -12.95 6.55 21.81
C LEU A 173 -14.41 6.69 22.28
N SER A 174 -15.34 6.94 21.37
CA SER A 174 -16.77 7.07 21.69
C SER A 174 -17.48 5.74 21.95
N LYS A 175 -16.99 4.64 21.37
CA LYS A 175 -17.59 3.30 21.54
C LYS A 175 -17.12 2.60 22.80
N TYR A 176 -15.86 2.80 23.17
CA TYR A 176 -15.21 2.07 24.25
C TYR A 176 -14.81 3.05 25.33
N SER A 177 -15.57 3.10 26.42
CA SER A 177 -15.26 3.96 27.57
C SER A 177 -13.87 3.67 28.16
N GLY A 178 -13.38 2.44 27.97
CA GLY A 178 -12.05 1.98 28.28
C GLY A 178 -10.95 2.57 27.40
N ASN A 179 -11.23 3.20 26.27
CA ASN A 179 -10.25 3.91 25.47
C ASN A 179 -10.31 5.41 25.81
N LYS A 180 -9.23 5.98 26.36
CA LYS A 180 -9.06 7.45 26.53
C LYS A 180 -8.03 8.06 25.60
N ALA A 181 -7.32 7.24 24.82
CA ALA A 181 -6.25 7.69 23.95
C ALA A 181 -6.77 8.08 22.56
N GLY A 182 -7.62 7.23 21.97
CA GLY A 182 -8.28 7.49 20.70
C GLY A 182 -7.32 7.69 19.53
N ALA A 183 -7.84 8.28 18.46
CA ALA A 183 -7.09 8.50 17.22
C ALA A 183 -5.81 9.34 17.41
N LYS A 184 -5.76 10.23 18.42
CA LYS A 184 -4.55 11.01 18.72
C LYS A 184 -3.31 10.12 18.91
N TYR A 185 -3.50 8.94 19.51
CA TYR A 185 -2.44 7.98 19.80
C TYR A 185 -2.52 6.71 18.93
N GLY A 186 -3.23 6.77 17.80
CA GLY A 186 -3.25 5.67 16.84
C GLY A 186 -3.96 4.40 17.34
N THR A 187 -4.99 4.52 18.18
CA THR A 187 -5.76 3.35 18.66
C THR A 187 -6.84 2.90 17.67
N GLY A 188 -7.35 1.68 17.89
CA GLY A 188 -8.55 1.18 17.22
C GLY A 188 -8.30 0.46 15.91
N TYR A 189 -7.05 0.06 15.64
CA TYR A 189 -6.70 -0.68 14.44
C TYR A 189 -7.50 -1.97 14.30
N CYS A 190 -7.79 -2.30 13.05
CA CYS A 190 -8.40 -3.53 12.59
C CYS A 190 -8.06 -3.72 11.12
N ASP A 191 -8.07 -4.95 10.66
CA ASP A 191 -7.91 -5.28 9.24
C ASP A 191 -8.56 -6.64 8.93
N ALA A 192 -8.39 -7.16 7.70
CA ALA A 192 -9.02 -8.41 7.30
C ALA A 192 -8.31 -9.68 7.81
N GLN A 193 -7.13 -9.53 8.42
CA GLN A 193 -6.41 -10.61 9.10
C GLN A 193 -6.89 -10.80 10.54
N CYS A 194 -7.79 -9.95 11.05
CA CYS A 194 -8.28 -10.02 12.42
C CYS A 194 -7.14 -10.07 13.48
N PRO A 195 -6.14 -9.18 13.41
CA PRO A 195 -4.87 -9.25 14.14
C PRO A 195 -5.07 -9.38 15.64
N ARG A 196 -4.36 -10.34 16.23
CA ARG A 196 -4.37 -10.65 17.66
C ARG A 196 -3.15 -10.11 18.41
N ASP A 197 -2.23 -9.46 17.71
CA ASP A 197 -1.01 -8.86 18.25
C ASP A 197 -1.22 -7.46 18.83
N LEU A 198 -2.39 -6.87 18.59
CA LEU A 198 -2.72 -5.56 19.14
C LEU A 198 -2.77 -5.62 20.66
N LYS A 199 -1.98 -4.75 21.31
CA LYS A 199 -1.93 -4.62 22.77
C LYS A 199 -3.23 -4.11 23.38
N PHE A 200 -4.03 -3.34 22.64
CA PHE A 200 -5.31 -2.82 23.11
C PHE A 200 -6.40 -2.97 22.06
N ILE A 201 -7.53 -3.56 22.43
CA ILE A 201 -8.70 -3.77 21.57
C ILE A 201 -9.95 -3.44 22.38
N ASN A 202 -10.85 -2.64 21.81
CA ASN A 202 -12.11 -2.24 22.46
C ASN A 202 -11.93 -1.56 23.84
N GLY A 203 -10.83 -0.82 24.03
CA GLY A 203 -10.53 -0.14 25.31
C GLY A 203 -10.06 -1.07 26.43
N GLU A 204 -9.75 -2.33 26.12
CA GLU A 204 -9.19 -3.32 27.03
C GLU A 204 -7.80 -3.74 26.55
N ALA A 205 -6.88 -4.01 27.48
CA ALA A 205 -5.59 -4.57 27.13
C ALA A 205 -5.75 -6.04 26.72
N ASN A 206 -5.05 -6.47 25.67
CA ASN A 206 -5.08 -7.85 25.19
C ASN A 206 -4.13 -8.76 25.99
N SER A 207 -4.05 -8.56 27.31
CA SER A 207 -3.11 -9.26 28.19
C SER A 207 -3.56 -10.69 28.54
N GLU A 208 -4.86 -10.97 28.49
CA GLU A 208 -5.40 -12.31 28.69
C GLU A 208 -4.92 -13.27 27.60
N GLY A 209 -4.38 -14.42 28.00
CA GLY A 209 -3.93 -15.45 27.06
C GLY A 209 -2.79 -15.00 26.15
N TRP A 210 -2.04 -13.97 26.54
CA TRP A 210 -0.91 -13.47 25.75
C TRP A 210 0.18 -14.51 25.60
N SER A 211 0.51 -14.85 24.36
CA SER A 211 1.65 -15.69 23.99
C SER A 211 2.67 -14.85 23.25
N SER A 212 3.90 -14.78 23.77
CA SER A 212 5.02 -14.15 23.07
C SER A 212 5.26 -14.83 21.72
N SER A 213 5.60 -14.03 20.70
CA SER A 213 5.99 -14.57 19.40
C SER A 213 7.25 -15.43 19.53
N THR A 214 7.39 -16.40 18.64
CA THR A 214 8.56 -17.29 18.59
C THR A 214 9.71 -16.70 17.78
N ASN A 215 9.43 -15.71 16.94
CA ASN A 215 10.39 -15.10 16.02
C ASN A 215 10.37 -13.55 16.02
N ASP A 216 9.49 -12.91 16.79
CA ASP A 216 9.48 -11.45 17.00
C ASP A 216 9.73 -11.14 18.50
N PRO A 217 10.81 -10.42 18.85
CA PRO A 217 11.12 -10.08 20.24
C PRO A 217 10.21 -8.98 20.84
N ASN A 218 9.43 -8.28 20.01
CA ASN A 218 8.56 -7.16 20.40
C ASN A 218 7.06 -7.49 20.31
N ALA A 219 6.69 -8.60 19.67
CA ALA A 219 5.29 -8.98 19.45
C ALA A 219 4.89 -10.29 20.15
N GLY A 220 3.58 -10.49 20.20
CA GLY A 220 2.93 -11.70 20.67
C GLY A 220 1.48 -11.68 20.20
N ALA A 221 0.66 -12.60 20.68
CA ALA A 221 -0.75 -12.65 20.36
C ALA A 221 -1.57 -12.89 21.63
N GLY A 222 -2.59 -12.05 21.84
CA GLY A 222 -3.53 -12.20 22.95
C GLY A 222 -4.75 -13.06 22.59
N LYS A 223 -5.69 -13.13 23.53
CA LYS A 223 -6.96 -13.83 23.37
C LYS A 223 -7.85 -13.23 22.29
N TYR A 224 -7.82 -11.92 22.10
CA TYR A 224 -8.71 -11.21 21.19
C TYR A 224 -7.99 -10.77 19.92
N GLY A 225 -8.74 -10.63 18.83
CA GLY A 225 -8.30 -9.97 17.60
C GLY A 225 -9.27 -8.88 17.15
N SER A 226 -8.87 -8.07 16.16
CA SER A 226 -9.63 -6.89 15.71
C SER A 226 -9.84 -6.93 14.19
N CYS A 227 -11.05 -7.28 13.77
CA CYS A 227 -11.43 -7.48 12.36
C CYS A 227 -12.11 -6.23 11.77
N CYS A 228 -11.84 -5.90 10.51
CA CYS A 228 -12.72 -5.05 9.69
C CYS A 228 -12.38 -5.15 8.20
N SER A 229 -13.27 -4.63 7.34
CA SER A 229 -13.00 -4.57 5.90
C SER A 229 -11.74 -3.78 5.57
N GLU A 230 -10.98 -4.31 4.61
CA GLU A 230 -9.68 -3.80 4.20
C GLU A 230 -9.61 -3.68 2.67
N MET A 231 -9.00 -2.60 2.19
CA MET A 231 -8.70 -2.37 0.78
C MET A 231 -7.22 -2.02 0.66
N ASP A 232 -6.45 -3.01 0.23
CA ASP A 232 -5.03 -2.86 -0.06
C ASP A 232 -4.86 -2.20 -1.40
N ILE A 233 -4.69 -0.87 -1.37
CA ILE A 233 -4.40 -0.09 -2.57
C ILE A 233 -3.02 -0.47 -3.10
N TRP A 234 -2.09 -0.69 -2.18
CA TRP A 234 -0.70 -0.85 -2.50
C TRP A 234 0.00 -1.66 -1.42
N GLU A 235 0.39 -2.86 -1.78
CA GLU A 235 1.40 -3.62 -1.05
C GLU A 235 2.52 -3.90 -2.03
N ALA A 236 3.74 -3.48 -1.68
CA ALA A 236 4.83 -3.52 -2.64
C ALA A 236 6.22 -3.42 -2.03
N ASN A 237 7.16 -3.89 -2.83
CA ASN A 237 8.57 -3.53 -2.78
C ASN A 237 9.07 -3.30 -4.21
N ASN A 238 10.38 -3.11 -4.43
CA ASN A 238 10.93 -2.88 -5.76
C ASN A 238 10.90 -4.10 -6.69
N MET A 239 10.38 -5.24 -6.25
CA MET A 239 10.32 -6.49 -7.02
C MET A 239 8.89 -6.89 -7.41
N ALA A 240 7.91 -6.63 -6.56
CA ALA A 240 6.51 -6.98 -6.80
C ALA A 240 5.55 -5.98 -6.15
N THR A 241 4.31 -5.94 -6.66
CA THR A 241 3.22 -5.18 -6.05
C THR A 241 1.88 -5.88 -6.28
N ALA A 242 0.98 -5.76 -5.31
CA ALA A 242 -0.41 -6.19 -5.39
C ALA A 242 -1.36 -5.06 -4.98
N PHE A 243 -2.60 -5.14 -5.48
CA PHE A 243 -3.74 -4.42 -4.91
C PHE A 243 -4.90 -5.39 -4.72
N THR A 244 -5.56 -5.33 -3.57
CA THR A 244 -6.38 -6.45 -3.09
C THR A 244 -7.54 -5.95 -2.22
N PRO A 245 -8.81 -6.18 -2.62
CA PRO A 245 -9.97 -5.97 -1.76
C PRO A 245 -10.18 -7.19 -0.84
N HIS A 246 -10.36 -6.93 0.44
CA HIS A 246 -10.64 -7.93 1.47
C HIS A 246 -12.01 -7.67 2.12
N PRO A 247 -13.07 -8.37 1.67
CA PRO A 247 -14.39 -8.22 2.24
C PRO A 247 -14.47 -8.90 3.62
N CYS A 248 -15.23 -8.27 4.51
CA CYS A 248 -15.63 -8.86 5.77
C CYS A 248 -17.14 -8.85 5.86
N THR A 249 -17.72 -9.93 6.39
CA THR A 249 -19.17 -10.02 6.61
C THR A 249 -19.66 -8.93 7.57
N THR A 250 -18.82 -8.50 8.52
CA THR A 250 -18.97 -7.26 9.28
C THR A 250 -18.05 -6.18 8.73
N ILE A 251 -18.62 -5.01 8.39
CA ILE A 251 -17.89 -3.95 7.71
C ILE A 251 -16.90 -3.22 8.62
N GLY A 252 -17.39 -2.62 9.71
CA GLY A 252 -16.57 -1.86 10.65
C GLY A 252 -15.86 -2.77 11.66
N GLN A 253 -15.08 -2.16 12.55
CA GLN A 253 -14.34 -2.87 13.59
C GLN A 253 -15.22 -3.82 14.41
N LEU A 254 -14.76 -5.07 14.55
CA LEU A 254 -15.32 -6.13 15.36
C LEU A 254 -14.21 -6.84 16.12
N ARG A 255 -14.39 -7.04 17.43
CA ARG A 255 -13.51 -7.91 18.21
C ARG A 255 -13.87 -9.39 18.01
N CYS A 256 -12.91 -10.20 17.62
CA CYS A 256 -12.99 -11.66 17.56
C CYS A 256 -12.23 -12.31 18.73
N GLN A 257 -12.33 -13.63 18.88
CA GLN A 257 -11.67 -14.35 19.98
C GLN A 257 -11.00 -15.65 19.50
N GLY A 258 -9.73 -15.83 19.86
CA GLY A 258 -8.95 -17.05 19.63
C GLY A 258 -8.86 -17.42 18.16
N ASP A 259 -8.86 -18.72 17.87
CA ASP A 259 -8.76 -19.24 16.50
C ASP A 259 -9.98 -18.91 15.64
N ALA A 260 -11.14 -18.62 16.25
CA ALA A 260 -12.32 -18.15 15.50
C ALA A 260 -12.13 -16.75 14.89
N CYS A 261 -11.04 -16.05 15.20
CA CYS A 261 -10.61 -14.87 14.44
C CYS A 261 -10.30 -15.19 12.98
N GLY A 262 -9.83 -16.39 12.67
CA GLY A 262 -9.21 -16.65 11.36
C GLY A 262 -7.90 -15.86 11.20
N GLY A 263 -7.57 -15.52 9.96
CA GLY A 263 -6.37 -14.76 9.63
C GLY A 263 -5.10 -15.58 9.60
N THR A 264 -3.99 -14.94 9.26
CA THR A 264 -2.72 -15.64 8.97
C THR A 264 -2.12 -16.37 10.19
N TYR A 265 -2.36 -15.88 11.41
CA TYR A 265 -1.83 -16.44 12.66
C TYR A 265 -2.87 -17.27 13.44
N SER A 266 -3.74 -18.01 12.75
CA SER A 266 -4.69 -18.98 13.33
C SER A 266 -4.46 -20.39 12.80
N SER A 267 -5.15 -21.37 13.40
CA SER A 267 -5.14 -22.76 12.94
C SER A 267 -5.88 -22.98 11.61
N ASP A 268 -6.90 -22.17 11.34
CA ASP A 268 -7.62 -22.08 10.07
C ASP A 268 -7.81 -20.60 9.72
N ARG A 269 -7.16 -20.13 8.66
CA ARG A 269 -7.22 -18.72 8.27
C ARG A 269 -8.63 -18.27 7.84
N TYR A 270 -9.47 -19.20 7.36
CA TYR A 270 -10.78 -18.89 6.76
C TYR A 270 -11.96 -18.95 7.74
N SER A 271 -11.72 -19.37 8.98
CA SER A 271 -12.77 -19.54 10.00
C SER A 271 -13.36 -18.21 10.52
N GLY A 272 -12.72 -17.09 10.19
CA GLY A 272 -13.10 -15.75 10.63
C GLY A 272 -14.25 -15.12 9.87
N VAL A 273 -14.52 -13.85 10.20
CA VAL A 273 -15.56 -13.03 9.55
C VAL A 273 -15.06 -12.31 8.29
N CYS A 274 -13.75 -12.28 8.09
CA CYS A 274 -13.03 -11.61 7.03
C CYS A 274 -12.34 -12.60 6.10
N ASP A 275 -12.18 -12.20 4.84
CA ASP A 275 -11.38 -12.92 3.86
C ASP A 275 -9.90 -12.52 4.02
N PRO A 276 -9.02 -13.44 4.46
CA PRO A 276 -7.61 -13.12 4.69
C PRO A 276 -6.77 -13.14 3.39
N ASP A 277 -7.32 -13.63 2.27
CA ASP A 277 -6.59 -13.76 1.00
C ASP A 277 -6.92 -12.62 0.03
N GLY A 278 -8.18 -12.21 0.01
CA GLY A 278 -8.67 -11.18 -0.91
C GLY A 278 -8.76 -11.67 -2.35
N CYS A 279 -9.10 -10.73 -3.25
CA CYS A 279 -9.01 -10.93 -4.70
C CYS A 279 -7.86 -10.10 -5.29
N ASP A 280 -6.66 -10.66 -5.30
CA ASP A 280 -5.43 -9.92 -5.56
C ASP A 280 -5.13 -9.73 -7.05
N PHE A 281 -4.63 -8.55 -7.42
CA PHE A 281 -4.01 -8.32 -8.72
C PHE A 281 -2.54 -7.94 -8.53
N ASN A 282 -1.66 -8.91 -8.73
CA ASN A 282 -0.21 -8.71 -8.89
C ASN A 282 0.17 -9.01 -10.35
N SER A 283 0.72 -8.03 -11.06
CA SER A 283 1.06 -8.15 -12.49
C SER A 283 1.95 -9.36 -12.82
N TYR A 284 2.92 -9.67 -11.96
CA TYR A 284 3.80 -10.82 -12.12
C TYR A 284 3.02 -12.13 -11.92
N ARG A 285 2.21 -12.21 -10.84
CA ARG A 285 1.33 -13.36 -10.55
C ARG A 285 0.31 -13.62 -11.66
N GLN A 286 -0.17 -12.54 -12.28
CA GLN A 286 -1.07 -12.56 -13.44
C GLN A 286 -0.34 -12.81 -14.77
N GLY A 287 0.94 -13.18 -14.74
CA GLY A 287 1.69 -13.70 -15.88
C GLY A 287 2.50 -12.67 -16.68
N ASN A 288 2.54 -11.39 -16.24
CA ASN A 288 3.41 -10.39 -16.84
C ASN A 288 4.61 -10.07 -15.94
N LYS A 289 5.69 -10.84 -16.14
CA LYS A 289 6.92 -10.79 -15.32
C LYS A 289 7.82 -9.58 -15.58
N THR A 290 7.49 -8.72 -16.55
CA THR A 290 8.31 -7.55 -16.94
C THR A 290 7.53 -6.23 -16.88
N PHE A 291 6.36 -6.22 -16.25
CA PHE A 291 5.56 -5.01 -16.12
C PHE A 291 6.05 -4.12 -14.98
N TYR A 292 6.26 -4.68 -13.80
CA TYR A 292 6.66 -3.95 -12.60
C TYR A 292 7.99 -4.50 -12.08
N GLY A 293 8.93 -3.63 -11.72
CA GLY A 293 10.23 -4.01 -11.18
C GLY A 293 11.36 -3.07 -11.62
N LYS A 294 12.59 -3.39 -11.23
CA LYS A 294 13.76 -2.55 -11.52
C LYS A 294 14.01 -2.47 -13.03
N GLY A 295 13.89 -1.27 -13.62
CA GLY A 295 14.05 -1.06 -15.06
C GLY A 295 12.94 -1.64 -15.93
N MET A 296 11.80 -2.01 -15.35
CA MET A 296 10.64 -2.56 -16.07
C MET A 296 9.74 -1.45 -16.63
N THR A 297 8.56 -1.82 -17.16
CA THR A 297 7.59 -0.85 -17.72
C THR A 297 7.19 0.21 -16.69
N VAL A 298 6.89 -0.23 -15.46
CA VAL A 298 6.81 0.59 -14.25
C VAL A 298 8.13 0.36 -13.50
N ASP A 299 9.03 1.32 -13.64
CA ASP A 299 10.41 1.23 -13.15
C ASP A 299 10.49 1.57 -11.67
N THR A 300 10.71 0.57 -10.82
CA THR A 300 10.74 0.73 -9.37
C THR A 300 12.00 1.41 -8.83
N THR A 301 13.00 1.69 -9.69
CA THR A 301 14.18 2.47 -9.30
C THR A 301 13.91 3.97 -9.18
N LYS A 302 12.69 4.39 -9.51
CA LYS A 302 12.24 5.79 -9.51
C LYS A 302 10.86 5.88 -8.87
N LYS A 303 10.48 7.10 -8.51
CA LYS A 303 9.12 7.44 -8.10
C LYS A 303 8.09 6.99 -9.14
N VAL A 304 6.95 6.48 -8.66
CA VAL A 304 5.80 6.03 -9.44
C VAL A 304 4.55 6.72 -8.91
N THR A 305 3.74 7.32 -9.79
CA THR A 305 2.36 7.70 -9.43
C THR A 305 1.48 6.47 -9.59
N VAL A 306 0.70 6.13 -8.57
CA VAL A 306 -0.26 5.02 -8.54
C VAL A 306 -1.66 5.61 -8.45
N VAL A 307 -2.54 5.19 -9.35
CA VAL A 307 -3.93 5.65 -9.44
C VAL A 307 -4.85 4.45 -9.29
N THR A 308 -5.84 4.56 -8.39
CA THR A 308 -6.84 3.52 -8.17
C THR A 308 -8.25 4.11 -8.24
N GLN A 309 -9.10 3.52 -9.07
CA GLN A 309 -10.48 3.99 -9.32
C GLN A 309 -11.48 2.92 -8.90
N PHE A 310 -12.57 3.33 -8.24
CA PHE A 310 -13.61 2.44 -7.72
C PHE A 310 -14.94 2.67 -8.42
N TYR A 311 -15.19 1.92 -9.50
CA TYR A 311 -16.39 2.12 -10.31
C TYR A 311 -17.64 1.52 -9.68
N LYS A 312 -18.76 2.20 -9.88
CA LYS A 312 -20.09 1.69 -9.55
C LYS A 312 -20.77 1.13 -10.80
N ASN A 313 -21.55 0.07 -10.64
CA ASN A 313 -22.56 -0.33 -11.62
C ASN A 313 -23.78 0.62 -11.58
N SER A 314 -24.77 0.36 -12.45
CA SER A 314 -26.02 1.13 -12.50
C SER A 314 -26.87 1.05 -11.21
N ALA A 315 -26.65 0.04 -10.37
CA ALA A 315 -27.28 -0.09 -9.05
C ALA A 315 -26.50 0.62 -7.94
N GLY A 316 -25.41 1.32 -8.26
CA GLY A 316 -24.58 2.04 -7.29
C GLY A 316 -23.61 1.15 -6.50
N GLN A 317 -23.48 -0.13 -6.86
CA GLN A 317 -22.61 -1.10 -6.17
C GLN A 317 -21.22 -1.14 -6.81
N LEU A 318 -20.19 -1.48 -6.04
CA LEU A 318 -18.83 -1.67 -6.58
C LEU A 318 -18.85 -2.74 -7.68
N SER A 319 -18.35 -2.38 -8.86
CA SER A 319 -18.30 -3.28 -10.02
C SER A 319 -16.89 -3.57 -10.50
N GLU A 320 -15.98 -2.60 -10.36
CA GLU A 320 -14.64 -2.70 -10.91
C GLU A 320 -13.67 -1.81 -10.14
N ILE A 321 -12.47 -2.34 -9.86
CA ILE A 321 -11.32 -1.59 -9.36
C ILE A 321 -10.29 -1.51 -10.47
N LYS A 322 -10.03 -0.30 -10.97
CA LYS A 322 -9.02 -0.06 -12.01
C LYS A 322 -7.73 0.48 -11.42
N ARG A 323 -6.62 0.15 -12.09
CA ARG A 323 -5.28 0.60 -11.77
C ARG A 323 -4.66 1.29 -12.98
N PHE A 324 -4.03 2.44 -12.74
CA PHE A 324 -3.13 3.10 -13.67
C PHE A 324 -1.86 3.52 -12.94
N TYR A 325 -0.79 3.67 -13.71
CA TYR A 325 0.47 4.23 -13.25
C TYR A 325 0.81 5.47 -14.08
N VAL A 326 1.52 6.43 -13.49
CA VAL A 326 2.16 7.51 -14.24
C VAL A 326 3.63 7.54 -13.88
N GLN A 327 4.47 7.50 -14.92
CA GLN A 327 5.91 7.63 -14.76
C GLN A 327 6.50 8.37 -15.96
N ASN A 328 7.37 9.33 -15.69
CA ASN A 328 7.97 10.20 -16.71
C ASN A 328 6.93 10.85 -17.65
N GLY A 329 5.79 11.26 -17.08
CA GLY A 329 4.68 11.89 -17.83
C GLY A 329 3.85 10.94 -18.69
N LYS A 330 4.15 9.63 -18.70
CA LYS A 330 3.39 8.62 -19.44
C LYS A 330 2.38 7.93 -18.54
N ILE A 331 1.11 7.94 -18.95
CA ILE A 331 0.07 7.09 -18.36
C ILE A 331 0.27 5.65 -18.85
N ILE A 332 0.32 4.73 -17.90
CA ILE A 332 0.53 3.30 -18.12
C ILE A 332 -0.70 2.59 -17.54
N PRO A 333 -1.60 2.04 -18.39
CA PRO A 333 -2.66 1.16 -17.92
C PRO A 333 -2.07 -0.03 -17.18
N ASN A 334 -2.83 -0.60 -16.23
CA ASN A 334 -2.44 -1.86 -15.61
C ASN A 334 -2.18 -2.95 -16.66
N SER A 335 -1.27 -3.88 -16.36
CA SER A 335 -0.97 -5.01 -17.23
C SER A 335 -2.20 -5.87 -17.45
N GLU A 336 -2.40 -6.39 -18.66
CA GLU A 336 -3.35 -7.49 -18.88
C GLU A 336 -2.88 -8.75 -18.17
N SER A 337 -3.81 -9.45 -17.53
CA SER A 337 -3.58 -10.81 -17.05
C SER A 337 -3.50 -11.77 -18.24
N THR A 338 -2.43 -12.57 -18.28
CA THR A 338 -2.13 -13.54 -19.36
C THR A 338 -2.42 -14.98 -18.96
N ILE A 339 -2.92 -15.20 -17.74
CA ILE A 339 -3.32 -16.52 -17.26
C ILE A 339 -4.50 -17.03 -18.11
N PRO A 340 -4.43 -18.25 -18.68
CA PRO A 340 -5.52 -18.81 -19.47
C PRO A 340 -6.86 -18.79 -18.71
N GLY A 341 -7.89 -18.21 -19.32
CA GLY A 341 -9.21 -18.06 -18.71
C GLY A 341 -9.36 -16.86 -17.77
N VAL A 342 -8.30 -16.12 -17.45
CA VAL A 342 -8.32 -14.99 -16.50
C VAL A 342 -7.93 -13.67 -17.18
N ALA A 343 -8.42 -13.42 -18.39
CA ALA A 343 -8.14 -12.16 -19.11
C ALA A 343 -8.76 -10.93 -18.41
N GLY A 344 -8.15 -9.76 -18.63
CA GLY A 344 -8.51 -8.45 -18.07
C GLY A 344 -7.39 -7.83 -17.26
N ASN A 345 -7.42 -6.50 -17.10
CA ASN A 345 -6.42 -5.72 -16.35
C ASN A 345 -7.00 -4.97 -15.13
N SER A 346 -8.17 -5.38 -14.66
CA SER A 346 -8.87 -4.79 -13.53
C SER A 346 -9.53 -5.88 -12.67
N ILE A 347 -9.84 -5.54 -11.43
CA ILE A 347 -10.53 -6.46 -10.52
C ILE A 347 -12.04 -6.26 -10.69
N THR A 348 -12.73 -7.31 -11.10
CA THR A 348 -14.20 -7.42 -11.15
C THR A 348 -14.62 -8.74 -10.50
N GLN A 349 -15.90 -8.88 -10.15
CA GLN A 349 -16.38 -10.11 -9.53
C GLN A 349 -16.11 -11.35 -10.41
N ASP A 350 -16.44 -11.28 -11.70
CA ASP A 350 -16.19 -12.36 -12.65
C ASP A 350 -14.67 -12.66 -12.82
N TRP A 351 -13.84 -11.61 -12.81
CA TRP A 351 -12.39 -11.81 -12.85
C TRP A 351 -11.88 -12.54 -11.60
N CYS A 352 -12.38 -12.19 -10.40
CA CYS A 352 -12.05 -12.88 -9.15
C CYS A 352 -12.45 -14.36 -9.19
N ASP A 353 -13.67 -14.66 -9.67
CA ASP A 353 -14.18 -16.02 -9.80
C ASP A 353 -13.27 -16.88 -10.70
N ARG A 354 -12.89 -16.33 -11.86
CA ARG A 354 -11.98 -16.99 -12.81
C ARG A 354 -10.56 -17.12 -12.27
N GLN A 355 -10.05 -16.10 -11.57
CA GLN A 355 -8.71 -16.08 -10.99
C GLN A 355 -8.56 -17.16 -9.92
N LYS A 356 -9.47 -17.20 -8.94
CA LYS A 356 -9.46 -18.22 -7.88
C LYS A 356 -9.57 -19.63 -8.46
N ALA A 357 -10.46 -19.83 -9.44
CA ALA A 357 -10.61 -21.12 -10.12
C ALA A 357 -9.33 -21.55 -10.87
N ALA A 358 -8.67 -20.63 -11.58
CA ALA A 358 -7.45 -20.93 -12.35
C ALA A 358 -6.24 -21.21 -11.45
N PHE A 359 -6.16 -20.57 -10.28
CA PHE A 359 -5.08 -20.78 -9.32
C PHE A 359 -5.34 -21.95 -8.36
N GLY A 360 -6.60 -22.41 -8.27
CA GLY A 360 -6.98 -23.43 -7.30
C GLY A 360 -6.98 -22.93 -5.85
N ASP A 361 -7.12 -21.61 -5.67
CA ASP A 361 -7.18 -20.96 -4.36
C ASP A 361 -8.58 -21.11 -3.74
N GLN A 362 -8.66 -21.05 -2.41
CA GLN A 362 -9.93 -21.06 -1.69
C GLN A 362 -10.78 -19.85 -2.08
N GLY A 363 -12.05 -20.07 -2.42
CA GLY A 363 -13.00 -19.02 -2.82
C GLY A 363 -13.55 -18.16 -1.68
N ASP A 364 -12.75 -17.82 -0.66
CA ASP A 364 -13.25 -17.15 0.55
C ASP A 364 -13.72 -15.71 0.29
N PHE A 365 -13.10 -15.00 -0.66
CA PHE A 365 -13.59 -13.72 -1.18
C PHE A 365 -15.08 -13.78 -1.51
N ASN A 366 -15.52 -14.81 -2.24
CA ASN A 366 -16.91 -15.01 -2.58
C ASN A 366 -17.76 -15.43 -1.39
N ALA A 367 -17.21 -16.28 -0.52
CA ALA A 367 -17.90 -16.73 0.70
C ALA A 367 -18.20 -15.57 1.65
N LYS A 368 -17.35 -14.53 1.70
CA LYS A 368 -17.58 -13.29 2.48
C LYS A 368 -18.28 -12.18 1.69
N GLY A 369 -18.78 -12.47 0.49
CA GLY A 369 -19.67 -11.58 -0.29
C GLY A 369 -18.99 -10.71 -1.36
N GLY A 370 -17.71 -10.94 -1.61
CA GLY A 370 -16.96 -10.45 -2.77
C GLY A 370 -16.99 -8.94 -2.98
N MET A 371 -17.01 -8.55 -4.26
CA MET A 371 -16.99 -7.14 -4.67
C MET A 371 -18.17 -6.35 -4.09
N LEU A 372 -19.35 -6.97 -4.00
CA LEU A 372 -20.53 -6.32 -3.44
C LEU A 372 -20.32 -5.99 -1.96
N GLN A 373 -19.78 -6.93 -1.18
CA GLN A 373 -19.50 -6.69 0.24
C GLN A 373 -18.39 -5.66 0.42
N MET A 374 -17.33 -5.73 -0.38
CA MET A 374 -16.28 -4.71 -0.36
C MET A 374 -16.84 -3.32 -0.66
N GLY A 375 -17.74 -3.21 -1.65
CA GLY A 375 -18.42 -1.97 -1.98
C GLY A 375 -19.17 -1.32 -0.81
N LYS A 376 -19.76 -2.12 0.09
CA LYS A 376 -20.43 -1.61 1.31
C LYS A 376 -19.45 -0.96 2.29
N ALA A 377 -18.19 -1.40 2.32
CA ALA A 377 -17.14 -0.77 3.10
C ALA A 377 -16.64 0.50 2.42
N LEU A 378 -16.36 0.44 1.11
CA LEU A 378 -15.89 1.59 0.32
C LEU A 378 -16.92 2.75 0.26
N GLU A 379 -18.22 2.45 0.41
CA GLU A 379 -19.26 3.48 0.53
C GLU A 379 -19.19 4.26 1.85
N LYS A 380 -18.62 3.63 2.89
CA LYS A 380 -18.49 4.19 4.23
C LYS A 380 -17.11 4.83 4.44
N PRO A 381 -16.99 5.66 5.49
CA PRO A 381 -15.70 6.19 5.94
C PRO A 381 -14.69 5.08 6.24
N MET A 382 -13.52 5.12 5.59
CA MET A 382 -12.35 4.29 5.88
C MET A 382 -11.14 5.18 6.23
N VAL A 383 -10.26 4.66 7.09
CA VAL A 383 -9.01 5.32 7.51
C VAL A 383 -7.91 4.96 6.52
N LEU A 384 -7.12 5.97 6.10
CA LEU A 384 -5.90 5.76 5.32
C LEU A 384 -4.75 5.32 6.23
N VAL A 385 -4.12 4.21 5.88
CA VAL A 385 -2.94 3.64 6.56
C VAL A 385 -1.74 3.66 5.64
N MET A 386 -0.57 4.00 6.18
CA MET A 386 0.73 3.90 5.50
C MET A 386 1.72 3.20 6.43
N SER A 387 2.39 2.16 5.95
CA SER A 387 3.27 1.32 6.76
C SER A 387 4.52 0.83 6.02
N ILE A 388 5.48 0.35 6.80
CA ILE A 388 6.62 -0.45 6.35
C ILE A 388 6.81 -1.61 7.32
N TRP A 389 6.89 -2.83 6.81
CA TRP A 389 6.96 -4.04 7.62
C TRP A 389 7.63 -5.20 6.89
N ASP A 390 8.09 -6.18 7.66
CA ASP A 390 8.51 -7.51 7.24
C ASP A 390 7.57 -8.57 7.83
N ASP A 391 7.57 -9.77 7.26
CA ASP A 391 6.53 -10.75 7.51
C ASP A 391 7.05 -11.95 8.30
N HIS A 392 6.61 -12.02 9.55
CA HIS A 392 6.97 -13.07 10.49
C HIS A 392 6.19 -14.38 10.30
N ALA A 393 5.20 -14.44 9.41
CA ALA A 393 4.47 -15.67 9.09
C ALA A 393 5.06 -16.38 7.89
N VAL A 394 5.19 -15.67 6.76
CA VAL A 394 5.52 -16.28 5.47
C VAL A 394 6.54 -15.47 4.67
N ASN A 395 7.36 -14.65 5.35
CA ASN A 395 8.56 -14.00 4.81
C ASN A 395 8.30 -13.13 3.55
N MET A 396 7.08 -12.62 3.39
CA MET A 396 6.64 -11.84 2.23
C MET A 396 6.61 -12.62 0.91
N LEU A 397 6.79 -13.94 0.96
CA LEU A 397 6.88 -14.78 -0.25
C LEU A 397 5.57 -14.78 -1.04
N TRP A 398 4.45 -14.54 -0.35
CA TRP A 398 3.13 -14.42 -0.97
C TRP A 398 3.06 -13.23 -1.95
N LEU A 399 3.85 -12.17 -1.71
CA LEU A 399 3.92 -10.97 -2.52
C LEU A 399 4.99 -11.06 -3.61
N ASP A 400 6.22 -11.47 -3.28
CA ASP A 400 7.39 -11.21 -4.13
C ASP A 400 8.19 -12.45 -4.58
N SER A 401 7.76 -13.65 -4.20
CA SER A 401 8.49 -14.90 -4.48
C SER A 401 7.54 -15.99 -5.02
N THR A 402 7.97 -17.25 -4.94
CA THR A 402 7.11 -18.42 -5.17
C THR A 402 6.46 -18.83 -3.86
N PHE A 403 5.12 -18.87 -3.82
CA PHE A 403 4.37 -19.31 -2.66
C PHE A 403 3.16 -20.16 -3.10
N PRO A 404 2.86 -21.29 -2.44
CA PRO A 404 3.77 -22.04 -1.57
C PRO A 404 5.09 -22.40 -2.28
N VAL A 405 6.18 -22.53 -1.52
CA VAL A 405 7.56 -22.62 -2.05
C VAL A 405 7.83 -23.83 -2.95
N ASP A 406 6.98 -24.86 -2.90
CA ASP A 406 7.07 -26.10 -3.66
C ASP A 406 6.22 -26.10 -4.96
N LYS A 407 5.58 -24.98 -5.30
CA LYS A 407 4.61 -24.88 -6.41
C LYS A 407 5.11 -24.12 -7.63
N ALA A 408 6.43 -23.98 -7.81
CA ALA A 408 7.00 -23.32 -8.99
C ALA A 408 6.41 -23.90 -10.31
N GLY A 409 6.00 -23.04 -11.23
CA GLY A 409 5.37 -23.41 -12.50
C GLY A 409 3.87 -23.69 -12.43
N VAL A 410 3.26 -23.73 -11.25
CA VAL A 410 1.79 -23.77 -11.09
C VAL A 410 1.22 -22.35 -11.26
N PRO A 411 0.15 -22.14 -12.05
CA PRO A 411 -0.50 -20.83 -12.17
C PRO A 411 -0.84 -20.24 -10.80
N GLY A 412 -0.46 -18.96 -10.60
CA GLY A 412 -0.67 -18.26 -9.33
C GLY A 412 0.39 -18.53 -8.26
N ALA A 413 1.32 -19.47 -8.46
CA ALA A 413 2.35 -19.76 -7.46
C ALA A 413 3.55 -18.80 -7.49
N GLU A 414 3.90 -18.20 -8.64
CA GLU A 414 5.03 -17.26 -8.73
C GLU A 414 4.51 -15.81 -8.74
N ARG A 415 4.90 -14.99 -7.76
CA ARG A 415 4.38 -13.63 -7.52
C ARG A 415 5.44 -12.53 -7.66
N GLY A 416 6.69 -12.93 -7.69
CA GLY A 416 7.82 -12.08 -8.05
C GLY A 416 9.07 -12.92 -8.29
N ALA A 417 10.20 -12.24 -8.42
CA ALA A 417 11.49 -12.86 -8.74
C ALA A 417 12.40 -13.06 -7.51
N CYS A 418 11.93 -12.76 -6.29
CA CYS A 418 12.69 -12.99 -5.07
C CYS A 418 12.88 -14.49 -4.83
N ALA A 419 14.04 -14.87 -4.27
CA ALA A 419 14.33 -16.25 -3.93
C ALA A 419 13.41 -16.73 -2.79
N THR A 420 13.03 -18.00 -2.77
CA THR A 420 12.19 -18.57 -1.69
C THR A 420 12.87 -18.57 -0.31
N THR A 421 14.17 -18.27 -0.26
CA THR A 421 14.96 -18.10 0.96
C THR A 421 15.04 -16.65 1.45
N SER A 422 14.45 -15.67 0.75
CA SER A 422 14.46 -14.28 1.20
C SER A 422 13.41 -14.02 2.28
N GLY A 423 13.51 -12.85 2.91
CA GLY A 423 12.44 -12.27 3.72
C GLY A 423 12.32 -12.82 5.14
N VAL A 424 13.24 -13.67 5.60
CA VAL A 424 13.34 -14.03 7.01
C VAL A 424 13.57 -12.74 7.81
N PRO A 425 12.69 -12.35 8.75
CA PRO A 425 12.75 -11.05 9.44
C PRO A 425 14.12 -10.71 10.00
N ALA A 426 14.70 -11.60 10.82
CA ALA A 426 16.02 -11.41 11.41
C ALA A 426 17.14 -11.17 10.37
N GLU A 427 17.03 -11.74 9.16
CA GLU A 427 17.99 -11.51 8.09
C GLU A 427 17.79 -10.15 7.42
N VAL A 428 16.55 -9.79 7.08
CA VAL A 428 16.26 -8.51 6.41
C VAL A 428 16.52 -7.31 7.33
N GLU A 429 16.15 -7.41 8.61
CA GLU A 429 16.45 -6.40 9.64
C GLU A 429 17.97 -6.17 9.78
N ALA A 430 18.77 -7.23 9.68
CA ALA A 430 20.22 -7.14 9.80
C ALA A 430 20.91 -6.65 8.53
N GLN A 431 20.46 -7.11 7.35
CA GLN A 431 21.12 -6.87 6.07
C GLN A 431 20.73 -5.55 5.42
N VAL A 432 19.45 -5.16 5.52
CA VAL A 432 18.90 -3.95 4.89
C VAL A 432 18.19 -3.01 5.88
N PRO A 433 18.80 -2.68 7.04
CA PRO A 433 18.14 -1.89 8.09
C PRO A 433 17.75 -0.48 7.63
N ASN A 434 18.45 0.07 6.64
CA ASN A 434 18.21 1.40 6.12
C ASN A 434 17.24 1.42 4.93
N SER A 435 16.57 0.30 4.63
CA SER A 435 15.44 0.30 3.70
C SER A 435 14.37 1.29 4.13
N ASN A 436 13.70 1.89 3.17
CA ASN A 436 12.66 2.86 3.43
C ASN A 436 11.66 2.91 2.26
N VAL A 437 10.48 3.44 2.54
CA VAL A 437 9.47 3.80 1.54
C VAL A 437 9.09 5.27 1.72
N ALA A 438 8.86 5.97 0.62
CA ALA A 438 8.35 7.34 0.66
C ALA A 438 7.00 7.43 -0.06
N PHE A 439 5.95 7.77 0.68
CA PHE A 439 4.63 8.10 0.14
C PHE A 439 4.51 9.61 0.01
N SER A 440 3.98 10.11 -1.10
CA SER A 440 3.86 11.54 -1.33
C SER A 440 2.68 11.91 -2.21
N ASN A 441 2.32 13.19 -2.24
CA ASN A 441 1.41 13.77 -3.23
C ASN A 441 0.05 13.05 -3.31
N ILE A 442 -0.52 12.72 -2.15
CA ILE A 442 -1.85 12.10 -2.07
C ILE A 442 -2.89 13.04 -2.68
N LYS A 443 -3.72 12.50 -3.56
CA LYS A 443 -4.83 13.18 -4.25
C LYS A 443 -6.07 12.31 -4.18
N PHE A 444 -7.21 12.93 -3.90
CA PHE A 444 -8.48 12.21 -3.80
C PHE A 444 -9.64 13.05 -4.37
N GLY A 445 -10.46 12.45 -5.23
CA GLY A 445 -11.59 13.13 -5.86
C GLY A 445 -12.43 12.20 -6.72
N PRO A 446 -13.37 12.73 -7.52
CA PRO A 446 -14.10 11.95 -8.51
C PRO A 446 -13.15 11.25 -9.50
N ILE A 447 -13.62 10.20 -10.16
CA ILE A 447 -12.87 9.49 -11.20
C ILE A 447 -12.40 10.46 -12.30
N GLY A 448 -11.12 10.35 -12.69
CA GLY A 448 -10.49 11.22 -13.69
C GLY A 448 -10.10 12.61 -13.19
N SER A 449 -10.21 12.89 -11.88
CA SER A 449 -9.89 14.22 -11.32
C SER A 449 -8.46 14.38 -10.82
N THR A 450 -7.72 13.30 -10.55
CA THR A 450 -6.43 13.41 -9.83
C THR A 450 -5.22 13.50 -10.76
N VAL A 451 -5.37 13.04 -12.01
CA VAL A 451 -4.33 13.05 -13.06
C VAL A 451 -4.96 13.44 -14.39
N ALA A 452 -4.39 14.46 -15.04
CA ALA A 452 -4.84 14.88 -16.36
C ALA A 452 -4.61 13.79 -17.42
N GLY A 453 -5.57 13.61 -18.33
CA GLY A 453 -5.48 12.64 -19.43
C GLY A 453 -5.91 11.22 -19.08
N LEU A 454 -6.31 10.95 -17.83
CA LEU A 454 -7.00 9.69 -17.49
C LEU A 454 -8.44 9.70 -18.03
N PRO A 455 -8.99 8.53 -18.38
CA PRO A 455 -10.40 8.41 -18.76
C PRO A 455 -11.31 8.91 -17.62
N SER A 456 -12.19 9.87 -17.93
CA SER A 456 -13.09 10.50 -16.97
C SER A 456 -14.46 9.84 -16.83
N ASP A 457 -14.79 8.85 -17.67
CA ASP A 457 -16.07 8.15 -17.66
C ASP A 457 -15.88 6.66 -17.91
N GLY A 458 -16.73 5.81 -17.32
CA GLY A 458 -16.72 4.34 -17.40
C GLY A 458 -16.94 3.73 -18.80
N GLY A 459 -16.49 4.39 -19.86
CA GLY A 459 -16.32 3.78 -21.17
C GLY A 459 -15.21 2.73 -21.11
N ASN A 460 -15.46 1.58 -21.73
CA ASN A 460 -14.52 0.46 -21.95
C ASN A 460 -13.28 0.82 -22.80
N GLY A 461 -12.86 2.09 -22.84
CA GLY A 461 -11.65 2.52 -23.51
C GLY A 461 -10.44 2.24 -22.64
N ASN A 462 -9.87 1.03 -22.74
CA ASN A 462 -8.43 0.90 -22.56
C ASN A 462 -7.79 1.87 -23.58
N PRO A 463 -6.98 2.87 -23.20
CA PRO A 463 -6.30 3.69 -24.19
C PRO A 463 -5.34 2.78 -24.95
N ASN A 464 -5.80 2.31 -26.12
CA ASN A 464 -5.00 1.52 -27.03
C ASN A 464 -3.70 2.28 -27.34
N PRO A 465 -2.56 1.60 -27.51
CA PRO A 465 -1.34 2.26 -27.97
C PRO A 465 -1.64 2.94 -29.30
N VAL A 466 -1.18 4.17 -29.46
CA VAL A 466 -1.33 4.94 -30.71
C VAL A 466 -0.71 4.12 -31.85
N SER A 467 -1.56 3.40 -32.58
CA SER A 467 -1.21 2.79 -33.86
C SER A 467 -1.19 3.91 -34.88
N SER A 468 -0.01 4.18 -35.42
CA SER A 468 0.19 5.09 -36.54
C SER A 468 -0.53 4.56 -37.79
N SER A 469 -1.71 5.11 -38.10
CA SER A 469 -2.32 4.96 -39.42
C SER A 469 -2.88 6.29 -39.91
N SER A 470 -2.13 6.88 -40.84
CA SER A 470 -2.55 7.74 -41.95
C SER A 470 -3.84 8.55 -41.79
N VAL A 471 -3.71 9.81 -41.39
CA VAL A 471 -4.76 10.81 -41.61
C VAL A 471 -4.48 11.55 -42.93
N ARG A 472 -5.43 11.38 -43.84
CA ARG A 472 -5.61 12.10 -45.11
C ARG A 472 -5.83 13.61 -44.83
N PRO A 473 -5.08 14.52 -45.48
CA PRO A 473 -5.25 15.96 -45.25
C PRO A 473 -6.47 16.53 -46.01
N PRO A 474 -7.03 17.68 -45.58
CA PRO A 474 -8.23 18.28 -46.15
C PRO A 474 -7.96 18.96 -47.50
N ALA A 475 -9.00 19.04 -48.32
CA ALA A 475 -8.99 19.61 -49.66
C ALA A 475 -8.60 21.10 -49.67
N SER A 476 -7.56 21.44 -50.43
CA SER A 476 -7.23 22.81 -50.81
C SER A 476 -7.25 22.95 -52.34
N THR A 477 -7.86 24.04 -52.78
CA THR A 477 -8.12 24.50 -54.15
C THR A 477 -6.90 24.44 -55.09
N SER A 478 -7.12 23.92 -56.30
CA SER A 478 -6.12 23.82 -57.36
C SER A 478 -6.02 25.09 -58.21
N THR A 479 -4.82 25.65 -58.32
CA THR A 479 -4.37 26.43 -59.49
C THR A 479 -3.18 25.70 -60.15
N THR A 480 -3.00 25.96 -61.43
CA THR A 480 -2.48 25.07 -62.48
C THR A 480 -0.95 25.01 -62.68
N LYS A 481 -0.48 23.81 -63.08
CA LYS A 481 0.64 23.44 -64.02
C LYS A 481 2.11 23.72 -63.60
N PRO A 482 3.16 23.12 -64.24
CA PRO A 482 3.29 21.88 -65.05
C PRO A 482 4.41 20.89 -64.62
N SER A 483 4.21 19.61 -64.97
CA SER A 483 5.14 18.57 -65.48
C SER A 483 6.66 18.82 -65.52
N THR A 484 7.46 17.85 -65.03
CA THR A 484 8.62 17.25 -65.75
C THR A 484 9.13 15.96 -65.06
N THR A 485 9.94 15.22 -65.81
CA THR A 485 10.12 13.76 -65.89
C THR A 485 11.39 13.22 -65.21
N SER A 486 11.36 11.94 -64.79
CA SER A 486 12.45 10.91 -64.73
C SER A 486 13.76 11.24 -63.98
N SER A 487 14.40 10.36 -63.18
CA SER A 487 15.05 9.10 -63.58
C SER A 487 15.68 8.40 -62.35
N ALA A 488 15.83 7.07 -62.41
CA ALA A 488 16.67 6.28 -61.51
C ALA A 488 18.17 6.42 -61.86
N THR A 489 19.07 6.32 -60.87
CA THR A 489 20.48 5.90 -61.03
C THR A 489 21.10 5.49 -59.68
N ASN A 490 21.88 4.40 -59.72
CA ASN A 490 22.95 3.98 -58.81
C ASN A 490 24.23 3.89 -59.70
N PRO A 491 25.49 3.69 -59.24
CA PRO A 491 26.15 3.91 -57.93
C PRO A 491 27.54 4.66 -58.05
N GLY A 492 28.14 5.14 -56.93
CA GLY A 492 29.61 5.35 -56.82
C GLY A 492 30.18 6.68 -56.24
N ASN A 493 31.05 6.54 -55.21
CA ASN A 493 32.10 7.43 -54.66
C ASN A 493 31.82 8.71 -53.81
N THR A 494 31.82 8.50 -52.49
CA THR A 494 32.61 9.13 -51.39
C THR A 494 33.01 10.62 -51.41
N SER A 495 32.35 11.43 -50.56
CA SER A 495 32.98 12.46 -49.70
C SER A 495 32.02 12.90 -48.57
N GLY A 496 31.55 11.94 -47.76
CA GLY A 496 30.82 12.24 -46.52
C GLY A 496 31.77 12.46 -45.34
N PRO A 497 31.39 13.23 -44.31
CA PRO A 497 32.18 13.36 -43.08
C PRO A 497 32.45 11.97 -42.49
N LYS A 498 33.67 11.76 -41.98
CA LYS A 498 34.07 10.52 -41.31
C LYS A 498 34.03 10.70 -39.78
N ALA A 499 33.72 9.62 -39.07
CA ALA A 499 33.75 9.57 -37.62
C ALA A 499 35.19 9.33 -37.13
N GLY A 500 35.69 10.19 -36.24
CA GLY A 500 37.01 10.03 -35.62
C GLY A 500 37.09 8.83 -34.67
N HIS A 501 38.28 8.54 -34.13
CA HIS A 501 38.48 7.50 -33.11
C HIS A 501 37.52 7.71 -31.94
N TYR A 502 36.84 6.64 -31.49
CA TYR A 502 35.83 6.63 -30.44
C TYR A 502 34.53 7.38 -30.74
N ALA A 503 34.35 7.96 -31.93
CA ALA A 503 33.08 8.57 -32.31
C ALA A 503 32.04 7.49 -32.68
N GLN A 504 30.76 7.83 -32.48
CA GLN A 504 29.66 6.98 -32.92
C GLN A 504 29.64 6.91 -34.45
N CYS A 505 29.43 5.71 -34.99
CA CYS A 505 29.40 5.43 -36.42
C CYS A 505 28.17 4.62 -36.85
N GLY A 506 27.23 4.39 -35.95
CA GLY A 506 26.00 3.64 -36.24
C GLY A 506 25.12 3.45 -35.00
N GLY A 507 23.96 2.83 -35.24
CA GLY A 507 22.91 2.62 -34.23
C GLY A 507 21.54 3.03 -34.75
N ASN A 508 20.49 2.38 -34.27
CA ASN A 508 19.11 2.71 -34.64
C ASN A 508 18.81 4.19 -34.37
N GLY A 509 18.39 4.92 -35.41
CA GLY A 509 18.09 6.37 -35.34
C GLY A 509 19.31 7.31 -35.47
N TYR A 510 20.52 6.78 -35.66
CA TYR A 510 21.72 7.60 -35.86
C TYR A 510 21.80 8.15 -37.31
N ASN A 511 21.90 9.48 -37.44
CA ASN A 511 21.94 10.18 -38.74
C ASN A 511 23.32 10.80 -39.06
N GLY A 512 24.38 10.44 -38.31
CA GLY A 512 25.73 10.97 -38.49
C GLY A 512 26.63 10.11 -39.38
N PRO A 513 27.95 10.41 -39.42
CA PRO A 513 28.95 9.64 -40.18
C PRO A 513 28.93 8.13 -39.92
N THR A 514 28.74 7.32 -40.96
CA THR A 514 28.75 5.84 -40.84
C THR A 514 30.09 5.20 -41.19
N VAL A 515 31.07 6.00 -41.61
CA VAL A 515 32.40 5.56 -42.01
C VAL A 515 33.44 6.16 -41.06
N CYS A 516 34.30 5.31 -40.50
CA CYS A 516 35.37 5.74 -39.60
C CYS A 516 36.58 6.31 -40.37
N GLU A 517 37.30 7.24 -39.75
CA GLU A 517 38.62 7.64 -40.20
C GLU A 517 39.60 6.45 -40.15
N SER A 518 40.51 6.37 -41.11
CA SER A 518 41.56 5.34 -41.10
C SER A 518 42.49 5.60 -39.91
N PRO A 519 42.91 4.59 -39.12
CA PRO A 519 42.79 3.14 -39.36
C PRO A 519 41.59 2.44 -38.68
N TYR A 520 40.61 3.18 -38.17
CA TYR A 520 39.56 2.64 -37.31
C TYR A 520 38.43 1.96 -38.11
N THR A 521 37.71 1.07 -37.43
CA THR A 521 36.55 0.36 -37.99
C THR A 521 35.32 0.51 -37.12
N CYS A 522 34.14 0.62 -37.74
CA CYS A 522 32.90 0.76 -36.99
C CYS A 522 32.51 -0.56 -36.33
N LYS A 523 32.57 -0.62 -35.00
CA LYS A 523 32.22 -1.80 -34.19
C LYS A 523 30.87 -1.60 -33.51
N LYS A 524 29.94 -2.52 -33.75
CA LYS A 524 28.64 -2.53 -33.06
C LYS A 524 28.82 -2.91 -31.60
N GLN A 525 28.31 -2.06 -30.69
CA GLN A 525 28.24 -2.32 -29.25
C GLN A 525 26.86 -2.88 -28.88
N ASN A 526 25.80 -2.24 -29.41
CA ASN A 526 24.42 -2.71 -29.28
C ASN A 526 23.58 -2.18 -30.46
N ASP A 527 22.27 -2.47 -30.49
CA ASP A 527 21.37 -2.08 -31.59
C ASP A 527 21.24 -0.56 -31.78
N TRP A 528 21.55 0.23 -30.75
CA TRP A 528 21.42 1.69 -30.75
C TRP A 528 22.76 2.41 -30.86
N TYR A 529 23.88 1.69 -30.79
CA TYR A 529 25.20 2.31 -30.73
C TYR A 529 26.30 1.44 -31.35
N SER A 530 27.04 2.03 -32.29
CA SER A 530 28.28 1.49 -32.87
C SER A 530 29.37 2.57 -32.82
N GLN A 531 30.62 2.19 -32.60
CA GLN A 531 31.73 3.12 -32.34
C GLN A 531 32.95 2.80 -33.21
N CYS A 532 33.69 3.84 -33.64
CA CYS A 532 34.96 3.67 -34.32
C CYS A 532 36.07 3.24 -33.36
N LEU A 533 36.65 2.05 -33.58
CA LEU A 533 37.74 1.46 -32.80
C LEU A 533 38.86 0.94 -33.69
#